data_AF-A0A523PXF8-F1
#
_entry.id   AF-A0A523PXF8-F1
#
_cell.length_a   1.000
_cell.length_b   1.000
_cell.length_c   1.000
_cell.angle_alpha   90.00
_cell.angle_beta   90.00
_cell.angle_gamma   90.00
#
_symmetry.space_group_name_H-M   'P 1'
#
loop_
_entity.id
_entity.type
_entity.pdbx_description
1 polymer ?
#
loop_
_entity_poly.entity_id
_entity_poly.type
_entity_poly.pdbx_seq_one_letter_code
_entity_poly.pdbx_strand_id
1 'polypeptide(L)'
;MVGRGRIKNISMKANLFFLCLVTFFSCSDKPKDIKKENAISTAKESKKPLLYSKEPNDSADYKHLKYQFYKSKSGKLCERKIALARNQEKCNCEFIVIYDSNYIDYNFNPEKSIDLNDVVEINTYVEFDKSEYSKDNKNVYCFQGNSDGGSRQIVEGADSKTFELLHDYAWGRDKNNVYYRGSKLEGLNIKYLKLFKPIEDSNDYPFLKYVKDSSHVFYEDNLVEGADAKSFKLVLGREWDSEDKNYKYLDGARYNR
;
A
#
# COMPACT_ATOMS: atom_id res chain seq x y z
N MET A 1 29.30 9.78 -54.78
CA MET A 1 28.43 10.96 -54.57
C MET A 1 26.99 10.53 -54.80
N VAL A 2 26.06 11.07 -53.98
CA VAL A 2 24.62 10.77 -53.89
C VAL A 2 24.25 9.56 -53.01
N GLY A 3 23.96 9.84 -51.74
CA GLY A 3 23.25 8.96 -50.80
C GLY A 3 22.10 9.73 -50.16
N ARG A 4 20.86 9.26 -50.36
CA ARG A 4 19.60 9.89 -49.94
C ARG A 4 19.44 9.89 -48.42
N GLY A 5 19.28 11.07 -47.82
CA GLY A 5 18.85 11.23 -46.42
C GLY A 5 17.33 11.06 -46.28
N ARG A 6 16.89 10.11 -45.46
CA ARG A 6 15.50 9.90 -45.05
C ARG A 6 15.22 10.71 -43.79
N ILE A 7 14.25 11.61 -43.86
CA ILE A 7 13.67 12.33 -42.73
C ILE A 7 12.91 11.30 -41.87
N LYS A 8 13.28 11.16 -40.60
CA LYS A 8 12.54 10.33 -39.62
C LYS A 8 11.41 11.17 -39.04
N ASN A 9 10.16 10.83 -39.38
CA ASN A 9 8.99 11.23 -38.63
C ASN A 9 9.01 10.56 -37.26
N ILE A 10 9.00 11.35 -36.20
CA ILE A 10 8.83 10.89 -34.82
C ILE A 10 7.32 10.77 -34.58
N SER A 11 6.86 9.53 -34.44
CA SER A 11 5.49 9.18 -34.04
C SER A 11 5.39 9.27 -32.51
N MET A 12 4.58 10.21 -32.02
CA MET A 12 4.07 10.21 -30.64
C MET A 12 3.12 9.02 -30.48
N LYS A 13 3.48 8.06 -29.62
CA LYS A 13 2.52 7.06 -29.12
C LYS A 13 1.79 7.68 -27.92
N ALA A 14 0.49 7.92 -28.10
CA ALA A 14 -0.46 8.22 -27.05
C ALA A 14 -0.73 6.94 -26.24
N ASN A 15 -0.54 6.98 -24.92
CA ASN A 15 -1.00 5.92 -24.03
C ASN A 15 -2.50 6.11 -23.75
N LEU A 16 -3.28 5.13 -24.19
CA LEU A 16 -4.72 5.05 -24.06
C LEU A 16 -5.05 4.53 -22.65
N PHE A 17 -5.53 5.40 -21.77
CA PHE A 17 -6.10 5.02 -20.47
C PHE A 17 -7.49 4.43 -20.68
N PHE A 18 -7.70 3.19 -20.25
CA PHE A 18 -9.00 2.52 -20.27
C PHE A 18 -9.84 3.02 -19.08
N LEU A 19 -10.84 3.86 -19.37
CA LEU A 19 -11.81 4.35 -18.40
C LEU A 19 -12.97 3.33 -18.32
N CYS A 20 -13.03 2.53 -17.25
CA CYS A 20 -14.18 1.65 -17.00
C CYS A 20 -15.38 2.48 -16.51
N LEU A 21 -16.33 2.77 -17.40
CA LEU A 21 -17.66 3.25 -17.03
C LEU A 21 -18.45 2.10 -16.37
N VAL A 22 -18.77 2.23 -15.08
CA VAL A 22 -19.77 1.37 -14.43
C VAL A 22 -21.13 2.06 -14.54
N THR A 23 -22.00 1.54 -15.40
CA THR A 23 -23.40 1.98 -15.48
C THR A 23 -24.22 1.35 -14.37
N PHE A 24 -24.78 2.17 -13.48
CA PHE A 24 -25.76 1.73 -12.49
C PHE A 24 -27.10 1.45 -13.18
N PHE A 25 -27.51 0.18 -13.23
CA PHE A 25 -28.92 -0.15 -13.47
C PHE A 25 -29.68 0.00 -12.15
N SER A 26 -30.49 1.06 -12.06
CA SER A 26 -31.53 1.22 -11.04
C SER A 26 -32.62 0.20 -11.30
N CYS A 27 -32.78 -0.79 -10.42
CA CYS A 27 -33.97 -1.62 -10.37
C CYS A 27 -34.89 -1.08 -9.27
N SER A 28 -35.94 -0.39 -9.70
CA SER A 28 -37.08 -0.01 -8.87
C SER A 28 -38.01 -1.20 -8.72
N ASP A 29 -38.26 -1.66 -7.49
CA ASP A 29 -39.57 -2.14 -7.05
C ASP A 29 -39.64 -2.26 -5.51
N LYS A 30 -40.78 -1.85 -4.94
CA LYS A 30 -41.09 -1.74 -3.51
C LYS A 30 -41.45 -3.10 -2.85
N PRO A 31 -41.43 -3.20 -1.50
CA PRO A 31 -41.28 -4.46 -0.78
C PRO A 31 -42.62 -5.16 -0.49
N LYS A 32 -42.58 -6.49 -0.30
CA LYS A 32 -43.68 -7.25 0.33
C LYS A 32 -43.17 -7.95 1.58
N ASP A 33 -43.81 -7.62 2.70
CA ASP A 33 -43.65 -8.20 4.02
C ASP A 33 -43.98 -9.71 4.04
N ILE A 34 -43.06 -10.53 4.55
CA ILE A 34 -43.39 -11.84 5.13
C ILE A 34 -42.60 -12.04 6.43
N LYS A 35 -43.33 -11.81 7.53
CA LYS A 35 -43.29 -12.41 8.88
C LYS A 35 -41.95 -12.87 9.49
N LYS A 36 -41.60 -12.20 10.60
CA LYS A 36 -40.76 -12.71 11.69
C LYS A 36 -41.43 -13.90 12.37
N GLU A 37 -40.71 -15.00 12.52
CA GLU A 37 -40.85 -15.93 13.65
C GLU A 37 -39.49 -16.56 13.98
N ASN A 38 -39.32 -16.88 15.25
CA ASN A 38 -38.05 -16.96 15.97
C ASN A 38 -37.27 -18.26 15.73
N ALA A 39 -35.93 -18.14 15.67
CA ALA A 39 -35.03 -19.04 16.37
C ALA A 39 -33.63 -18.40 16.48
N ILE A 40 -33.34 -17.84 17.66
CA ILE A 40 -31.96 -17.67 18.11
C ILE A 40 -31.42 -19.09 18.31
N SER A 41 -30.47 -19.52 17.48
CA SER A 41 -29.53 -20.57 17.86
C SER A 41 -28.11 -20.11 17.51
N THR A 42 -27.29 -20.24 18.54
CA THR A 42 -25.90 -19.82 18.64
C THR A 42 -25.00 -20.64 17.72
N ALA A 43 -24.06 -19.99 17.02
CA ALA A 43 -22.88 -20.67 16.49
C ALA A 43 -21.66 -19.76 16.56
N LYS A 44 -20.89 -20.00 17.62
CA LYS A 44 -19.50 -19.61 17.88
C LYS A 44 -18.70 -19.16 16.65
N GLU A 45 -18.13 -17.97 16.75
CA GLU A 45 -16.85 -17.64 16.14
C GLU A 45 -15.79 -18.66 16.57
N SER A 46 -15.28 -19.42 15.60
CA SER A 46 -13.84 -19.63 15.39
C SER A 46 -13.68 -20.48 14.14
N LYS A 47 -13.50 -19.88 12.96
CA LYS A 47 -12.96 -20.64 11.83
C LYS A 47 -11.45 -20.59 11.94
N LYS A 48 -10.87 -21.64 12.54
CA LYS A 48 -9.44 -21.91 12.38
C LYS A 48 -9.14 -21.95 10.87
N PRO A 49 -8.05 -21.33 10.41
CA PRO A 49 -7.69 -21.37 9.00
C PRO A 49 -7.56 -22.83 8.54
N LEU A 50 -8.14 -23.13 7.38
CA LEU A 50 -8.08 -24.46 6.76
C LEU A 50 -6.73 -24.61 6.05
N LEU A 51 -5.91 -25.55 6.50
CA LEU A 51 -4.65 -25.92 5.85
C LEU A 51 -4.98 -26.76 4.61
N TYR A 52 -5.02 -26.15 3.43
CA TYR A 52 -5.34 -26.86 2.19
C TYR A 52 -4.04 -27.34 1.53
N SER A 53 -3.86 -28.65 1.59
CA SER A 53 -2.79 -29.46 1.01
C SER A 53 -1.36 -29.07 1.41
N LYS A 54 -0.69 -29.97 2.13
CA LYS A 54 0.73 -30.20 1.83
C LYS A 54 0.78 -30.54 0.35
N GLU A 55 1.38 -29.71 -0.50
CA GLU A 55 1.85 -30.22 -1.78
C GLU A 55 2.67 -31.51 -1.54
N PRO A 56 2.74 -32.45 -2.50
CA PRO A 56 3.46 -33.71 -2.30
C PRO A 56 4.93 -33.53 -1.88
N ASN A 57 5.51 -32.34 -2.12
CA ASN A 57 6.83 -31.90 -1.63
C ASN A 57 6.79 -30.79 -0.55
N ASP A 58 5.63 -30.28 -0.15
CA ASP A 58 5.41 -29.29 0.94
C ASP A 58 5.52 -29.94 2.34
N SER A 59 6.43 -30.90 2.43
CA SER A 59 6.83 -31.64 3.61
C SER A 59 7.80 -30.86 4.50
N ALA A 60 8.00 -29.57 4.24
CA ALA A 60 8.91 -28.75 5.01
C ALA A 60 8.29 -28.47 6.40
N ASP A 61 8.87 -29.07 7.43
CA ASP A 61 8.62 -28.63 8.79
C ASP A 61 9.17 -27.20 8.93
N TYR A 62 8.27 -26.22 8.95
CA TYR A 62 8.63 -24.81 9.13
C TYR A 62 8.69 -24.49 10.62
N LYS A 63 9.86 -24.04 11.07
CA LYS A 63 10.04 -23.55 12.43
C LYS A 63 9.75 -22.05 12.48
N HIS A 64 8.74 -21.63 13.24
CA HIS A 64 8.50 -20.20 13.48
C HIS A 64 9.72 -19.54 14.11
N LEU A 65 10.08 -18.35 13.62
CA LEU A 65 11.17 -17.55 14.16
C LEU A 65 10.63 -16.33 14.91
N LYS A 66 10.08 -15.37 14.18
CA LYS A 66 9.58 -14.08 14.70
C LYS A 66 8.61 -13.46 13.69
N TYR A 67 7.58 -12.75 14.16
CA TYR A 67 6.56 -12.14 13.30
C TYR A 67 6.02 -13.14 12.27
N GLN A 68 6.05 -12.80 10.98
CA GLN A 68 5.65 -13.67 9.88
C GLN A 68 6.77 -14.57 9.35
N PHE A 69 7.96 -14.57 9.96
CA PHE A 69 9.10 -15.32 9.47
C PHE A 69 9.21 -16.74 10.06
N TYR A 70 9.53 -17.67 9.19
CA TYR A 70 9.74 -19.08 9.47
C TYR A 70 11.06 -19.54 8.87
N LYS A 71 11.60 -20.64 9.38
CA LYS A 71 12.76 -21.34 8.82
C LYS A 71 12.32 -22.68 8.27
N SER A 72 12.60 -22.95 7.00
CA SER A 72 12.37 -24.27 6.42
C SER A 72 13.38 -25.30 6.93
N LYS A 73 13.12 -26.59 6.69
CA LYS A 73 14.03 -27.69 7.04
C LYS A 73 15.41 -27.57 6.38
N SER A 74 15.49 -27.02 5.18
CA SER A 74 16.76 -26.76 4.47
C SER A 74 17.51 -25.54 5.03
N GLY A 75 16.90 -24.80 5.95
CA GLY A 75 17.49 -23.66 6.63
C GLY A 75 17.18 -22.31 5.99
N LYS A 76 16.30 -22.26 4.98
CA LYS A 76 15.92 -21.00 4.34
C LYS A 76 14.94 -20.18 5.17
N LEU A 77 15.04 -18.86 5.08
CA LEU A 77 14.06 -17.93 5.61
C LEU A 77 12.82 -17.88 4.70
N CYS A 78 11.65 -18.05 5.29
CA CYS A 78 10.36 -18.06 4.61
C CYS A 78 9.44 -17.02 5.28
N GLU A 79 8.47 -16.50 4.54
CA GLU A 79 7.46 -15.58 5.06
C GLU A 79 6.06 -16.22 4.97
N ARG A 80 5.29 -16.10 6.05
CA ARG A 80 3.89 -16.50 6.12
C ARG A 80 3.02 -15.39 5.51
N LYS A 81 2.18 -15.77 4.56
CA LYS A 81 1.18 -14.89 3.94
C LYS A 81 -0.23 -15.46 4.10
N ILE A 82 -1.22 -14.58 4.07
CA ILE A 82 -2.64 -14.95 4.11
C ILE A 82 -3.20 -14.69 2.72
N ALA A 83 -3.61 -15.74 2.02
CA ALA A 83 -4.25 -15.64 0.72
C ALA A 83 -5.76 -15.87 0.88
N LEU A 84 -6.55 -15.00 0.25
CA LEU A 84 -8.00 -15.14 0.22
C LEU A 84 -8.40 -15.84 -1.06
N ALA A 85 -8.80 -17.12 -1.01
CA ALA A 85 -9.37 -17.76 -2.18
C ALA A 85 -10.90 -17.55 -2.18
N ARG A 86 -11.40 -16.84 -3.20
CA ARG A 86 -12.83 -16.75 -3.50
C ARG A 86 -13.15 -17.75 -4.60
N ASN A 87 -13.88 -18.80 -4.27
CA ASN A 87 -14.55 -19.61 -5.29
C ASN A 87 -15.98 -19.06 -5.47
N GLN A 88 -16.40 -18.85 -6.72
CA GLN A 88 -17.69 -18.30 -7.11
C GLN A 88 -18.91 -19.03 -6.49
N GLU A 89 -18.75 -20.26 -5.99
CA GLU A 89 -19.90 -21.03 -5.48
C GLU A 89 -19.85 -21.49 -4.01
N LYS A 90 -18.70 -21.58 -3.31
CA LYS A 90 -18.72 -22.33 -2.02
C LYS A 90 -17.86 -21.90 -0.84
N CYS A 91 -16.91 -20.95 -0.93
CA CYS A 91 -16.39 -20.35 0.31
C CYS A 91 -15.66 -19.02 0.15
N ASN A 92 -15.84 -18.17 1.17
CA ASN A 92 -14.87 -17.16 1.59
C ASN A 92 -13.90 -17.86 2.57
N CYS A 93 -12.95 -18.64 2.06
CA CYS A 93 -11.95 -19.31 2.89
C CYS A 93 -10.67 -18.47 2.92
N GLU A 94 -10.11 -18.25 4.11
CA GLU A 94 -8.74 -17.73 4.26
C GLU A 94 -7.76 -18.90 4.36
N PHE A 95 -6.70 -18.85 3.55
CA PHE A 95 -5.63 -19.83 3.57
C PHE A 95 -4.34 -19.18 4.08
N ILE A 96 -3.62 -19.90 4.93
CA ILE A 96 -2.26 -19.53 5.29
C ILE A 96 -1.33 -20.25 4.33
N VAL A 97 -0.54 -19.49 3.59
CA VAL A 97 0.49 -20.01 2.69
C VAL A 97 1.84 -19.57 3.24
N ILE A 98 2.77 -20.53 3.39
CA ILE A 98 4.16 -20.25 3.73
C ILE A 98 4.96 -20.73 2.53
N TYR A 99 5.71 -19.83 1.89
CA TYR A 99 6.59 -20.19 0.79
C TYR A 99 7.95 -19.55 0.96
N ASP A 100 8.96 -20.14 0.29
CA ASP A 100 10.26 -19.51 0.03
C ASP A 100 9.98 -18.21 -0.74
N SER A 101 9.70 -17.13 -0.02
CA SER A 101 9.45 -15.83 -0.61
C SER A 101 10.78 -15.39 -1.20
N ASN A 102 10.82 -15.20 -2.51
CA ASN A 102 11.90 -14.44 -3.10
C ASN A 102 11.52 -12.96 -3.08
N TYR A 103 12.47 -12.09 -2.74
CA TYR A 103 12.28 -10.66 -2.90
C TYR A 103 12.18 -10.35 -4.40
N ILE A 104 11.05 -9.76 -4.81
CA ILE A 104 10.81 -9.33 -6.19
C ILE A 104 11.35 -7.90 -6.30
N ASP A 105 12.39 -7.70 -7.12
CA ASP A 105 12.93 -6.39 -7.47
C ASP A 105 11.81 -5.46 -7.98
N TYR A 106 11.91 -4.15 -7.71
CA TYR A 106 10.90 -3.10 -8.00
C TYR A 106 10.36 -3.13 -9.44
N ASN A 107 11.14 -3.68 -10.38
CA ASN A 107 10.74 -3.80 -11.78
C ASN A 107 9.88 -5.04 -12.10
N PHE A 108 9.42 -5.78 -11.08
CA PHE A 108 8.69 -7.05 -11.24
C PHE A 108 9.38 -8.01 -12.22
N ASN A 109 10.72 -8.04 -12.20
CA ASN A 109 11.46 -8.95 -13.05
C ASN A 109 11.55 -10.32 -12.36
N PRO A 110 10.78 -11.34 -12.81
CA PRO A 110 10.72 -12.63 -12.14
C PRO A 110 12.04 -13.41 -12.22
N GLU A 111 12.94 -13.04 -13.15
CA GLU A 111 14.23 -13.72 -13.35
C GLU A 111 15.29 -13.35 -12.29
N LYS A 112 15.03 -12.33 -11.47
CA LYS A 112 15.99 -11.82 -10.47
C LYS A 112 15.44 -11.93 -9.04
N SER A 113 14.97 -13.12 -8.71
CA SER A 113 14.43 -13.44 -7.40
C SER A 113 15.57 -13.55 -6.37
N ILE A 114 15.62 -12.70 -5.34
CA ILE A 114 16.67 -12.72 -4.31
C ILE A 114 16.18 -13.52 -3.10
N ASP A 115 17.03 -14.39 -2.53
CA ASP A 115 16.70 -15.15 -1.33
C ASP A 115 16.51 -14.22 -0.12
N LEU A 116 15.44 -14.41 0.65
CA LEU A 116 15.18 -13.61 1.86
C LEU A 116 16.31 -13.67 2.88
N ASN A 117 17.08 -14.76 2.94
CA ASN A 117 18.26 -14.86 3.83
C ASN A 117 19.31 -13.78 3.53
N ASP A 118 19.40 -13.32 2.27
CA ASP A 118 20.38 -12.32 1.84
C ASP A 118 19.86 -10.88 2.00
N VAL A 119 18.55 -10.73 2.18
CA VAL A 119 17.87 -9.43 2.27
C VAL A 119 17.56 -9.06 3.72
N VAL A 120 16.97 -9.99 4.49
CA VAL A 120 16.40 -9.73 5.82
C VAL A 120 17.35 -10.19 6.92
N GLU A 121 17.81 -9.25 7.75
CA GLU A 121 18.54 -9.56 8.97
C GLU A 121 17.59 -9.94 10.11
N ILE A 122 17.13 -11.19 10.12
CA ILE A 122 16.07 -11.66 11.04
C ILE A 122 16.34 -11.39 12.53
N ASN A 123 17.60 -11.38 12.96
CA ASN A 123 17.97 -11.14 14.37
C ASN A 123 17.71 -9.70 14.82
N THR A 124 17.74 -8.74 13.89
CA THR A 124 17.58 -7.30 14.17
C THR A 124 16.25 -6.77 13.63
N TYR A 125 15.53 -7.60 12.86
CA TYR A 125 14.24 -7.27 12.28
C TYR A 125 13.16 -6.97 13.33
N VAL A 126 12.41 -5.90 13.09
CA VAL A 126 11.27 -5.42 13.89
C VAL A 126 10.15 -4.91 12.98
N GLU A 127 8.90 -5.22 13.33
CA GLU A 127 7.71 -4.60 12.70
C GLU A 127 7.29 -3.40 13.54
N PHE A 128 6.79 -2.35 12.89
CA PHE A 128 6.16 -1.25 13.60
C PHE A 128 4.68 -1.57 13.82
N ASP A 129 4.19 -1.36 15.05
CA ASP A 129 2.79 -1.65 15.39
C ASP A 129 1.83 -0.80 14.54
N LYS A 130 0.79 -1.45 14.00
CA LYS A 130 -0.26 -0.82 13.18
C LYS A 130 0.29 0.00 12.01
N SER A 131 1.36 -0.47 11.38
CA SER A 131 1.95 0.17 10.20
C SER A 131 2.25 -0.82 9.09
N GLU A 132 2.33 -0.32 7.87
CA GLU A 132 2.85 -1.05 6.72
C GLU A 132 4.39 -1.19 6.77
N TYR A 133 5.09 -0.43 7.62
CA TYR A 133 6.54 -0.46 7.70
C TYR A 133 7.09 -1.50 8.68
N SER A 134 8.28 -1.98 8.34
CA SER A 134 9.16 -2.74 9.24
C SER A 134 10.61 -2.38 8.93
N LYS A 135 11.56 -2.81 9.76
CA LYS A 135 12.98 -2.58 9.50
C LYS A 135 13.86 -3.64 10.15
N ASP A 136 15.08 -3.74 9.67
CA ASP A 136 16.20 -4.35 10.38
C ASP A 136 17.34 -3.32 10.50
N ASN A 137 18.54 -3.76 10.88
CA ASN A 137 19.68 -2.85 11.02
C ASN A 137 20.19 -2.26 9.69
N LYS A 138 19.82 -2.83 8.56
CA LYS A 138 20.31 -2.46 7.23
C LYS A 138 19.24 -1.76 6.39
N ASN A 139 18.03 -2.28 6.39
CA ASN A 139 16.97 -1.87 5.49
C ASN A 139 15.71 -1.44 6.26
N VAL A 140 14.96 -0.53 5.63
CA VAL A 140 13.55 -0.31 5.94
C VAL A 140 12.74 -1.01 4.86
N TYR A 141 11.60 -1.55 5.26
CA TYR A 141 10.68 -2.24 4.39
C TYR A 141 9.28 -1.64 4.49
N CYS A 142 8.54 -1.67 3.40
CA CYS A 142 7.11 -1.38 3.34
C CYS A 142 6.37 -2.59 2.79
N PHE A 143 5.33 -3.04 3.49
CA PHE A 143 4.48 -4.14 3.07
C PHE A 143 3.30 -3.62 2.27
N GLN A 144 3.18 -4.08 1.03
CA GLN A 144 2.05 -3.79 0.15
C GLN A 144 1.13 -5.01 0.11
N GLY A 145 -0.03 -4.91 0.76
CA GLY A 145 -1.05 -5.95 0.75
C GLY A 145 -1.77 -6.05 -0.60
N ASN A 146 -2.07 -7.26 -1.04
CA ASN A 146 -2.94 -7.53 -2.19
C ASN A 146 -3.75 -8.82 -1.92
N SER A 147 -4.66 -9.19 -2.84
CA SER A 147 -5.53 -10.36 -2.69
C SER A 147 -4.79 -11.68 -2.46
N ASP A 148 -3.53 -11.76 -2.89
CA ASP A 148 -2.67 -12.95 -2.80
C ASP A 148 -1.73 -12.91 -1.58
N GLY A 149 -2.00 -12.02 -0.62
CA GLY A 149 -1.25 -11.92 0.63
C GLY A 149 -0.07 -10.95 0.59
N GLY A 150 0.10 -10.17 -0.48
CA GLY A 150 1.00 -9.02 -0.52
C GLY A 150 2.48 -9.33 -0.67
N SER A 151 3.28 -8.26 -0.72
CA SER A 151 4.74 -8.34 -0.83
C SER A 151 5.42 -7.23 -0.04
N ARG A 152 6.60 -7.54 0.49
CA ARG A 152 7.46 -6.59 1.17
C ARG A 152 8.45 -6.01 0.17
N GLN A 153 8.49 -4.68 0.09
CA GLN A 153 9.48 -3.94 -0.67
C GLN A 153 10.45 -3.30 0.31
N ILE A 154 11.72 -3.19 -0.06
CA ILE A 154 12.68 -2.28 0.56
C ILE A 154 12.15 -0.86 0.35
N VAL A 155 12.54 0.09 1.18
CA VAL A 155 12.31 1.52 0.97
C VAL A 155 13.62 2.12 0.50
N GLU A 156 13.74 2.40 -0.80
CA GLU A 156 14.98 2.83 -1.41
C GLU A 156 15.50 4.13 -0.78
N GLY A 157 16.77 4.14 -0.39
CA GLY A 157 17.42 5.30 0.22
C GLY A 157 17.07 5.57 1.69
N ALA A 158 16.20 4.76 2.32
CA ALA A 158 15.82 4.95 3.71
C ALA A 158 16.94 4.59 4.70
N ASP A 159 17.20 5.49 5.66
CA ASP A 159 18.14 5.23 6.75
C ASP A 159 17.44 4.49 7.90
N SER A 160 17.58 3.15 7.90
CA SER A 160 16.98 2.25 8.90
C SER A 160 17.28 2.64 10.36
N LYS A 161 18.46 3.23 10.62
CA LYS A 161 18.88 3.58 11.98
C LYS A 161 18.08 4.76 12.53
N THR A 162 17.66 5.67 11.66
CA THR A 162 16.89 6.86 12.04
C THR A 162 15.42 6.80 11.62
N PHE A 163 15.01 5.73 10.94
CA PHE A 163 13.65 5.58 10.48
C PHE A 163 12.65 5.42 11.64
N GLU A 164 11.57 6.19 11.56
CA GLU A 164 10.43 6.19 12.48
C GLU A 164 9.11 6.44 11.72
N LEU A 165 8.00 6.03 12.34
CA LEU A 165 6.66 6.28 11.79
C LEU A 165 6.27 7.74 11.91
N LEU A 166 5.51 8.22 10.93
CA LEU A 166 4.99 9.57 10.90
C LEU A 166 3.46 9.57 11.05
N HIS A 167 3.00 9.54 12.29
CA HIS A 167 1.58 9.57 12.72
C HIS A 167 0.72 8.37 12.29
N ASP A 168 0.62 8.10 10.98
CA ASP A 168 -0.31 7.18 10.35
C ASP A 168 0.41 5.91 9.83
N TYR A 169 -0.34 4.84 9.57
CA TYR A 169 0.18 3.51 9.25
C TYR A 169 1.00 3.49 7.95
N ALA A 170 0.68 4.38 7.00
CA ALA A 170 1.29 4.45 5.67
C ALA A 170 2.46 5.45 5.56
N TRP A 171 2.72 6.23 6.62
CA TRP A 171 3.72 7.31 6.59
C TRP A 171 4.93 7.00 7.47
N GLY A 172 6.11 7.29 6.93
CA GLY A 172 7.38 7.13 7.64
C GLY A 172 8.35 8.24 7.29
N ARG A 173 9.38 8.40 8.11
CA ARG A 173 10.48 9.32 7.84
C ARG A 173 11.78 8.77 8.37
N ASP A 174 12.86 9.22 7.77
CA ASP A 174 14.19 9.15 8.37
C ASP A 174 14.71 10.57 8.66
N LYS A 175 15.97 10.72 9.06
CA LYS A 175 16.55 12.03 9.38
C LYS A 175 16.57 13.04 8.21
N ASN A 176 16.48 12.57 6.96
CA ASN A 176 16.65 13.36 5.74
C ASN A 176 15.38 13.39 4.87
N ASN A 177 14.56 12.34 4.91
CA ASN A 177 13.51 12.09 3.92
C ASN A 177 12.19 11.70 4.58
N VAL A 178 11.09 11.90 3.85
CA VAL A 178 9.74 11.46 4.20
C VAL A 178 9.26 10.48 3.14
N TYR A 179 8.53 9.47 3.58
CA TYR A 179 8.03 8.38 2.75
C TYR A 179 6.53 8.15 2.97
N TYR A 180 5.83 7.83 1.89
CA TYR A 180 4.46 7.34 1.90
C TYR A 180 4.41 6.00 1.16
N ARG A 181 3.94 4.94 1.83
CA ARG A 181 3.92 3.56 1.32
C ARG A 181 5.23 3.08 0.67
N GLY A 182 6.36 3.53 1.22
CA GLY A 182 7.71 3.25 0.72
C GLY A 182 8.18 4.16 -0.42
N SER A 183 7.33 5.00 -1.00
CA SER A 183 7.72 6.03 -1.96
C SER A 183 8.31 7.24 -1.23
N LYS A 184 9.50 7.68 -1.64
CA LYS A 184 10.11 8.91 -1.12
C LYS A 184 9.45 10.16 -1.73
N LEU A 185 9.13 11.15 -0.90
CA LEU A 185 8.65 12.46 -1.36
C LEU A 185 9.83 13.32 -1.83
N GLU A 186 10.14 13.26 -3.12
CA GLU A 186 11.25 13.99 -3.71
C GLU A 186 11.07 15.51 -3.63
N GLY A 187 12.13 16.22 -3.24
CA GLY A 187 12.13 17.69 -3.12
C GLY A 187 11.51 18.24 -1.83
N LEU A 188 10.92 17.41 -0.97
CA LEU A 188 10.39 17.85 0.31
C LEU A 188 11.51 18.20 1.29
N ASN A 189 11.44 19.39 1.88
CA ASN A 189 12.35 19.84 2.92
C ASN A 189 11.85 19.43 4.32
N ILE A 190 12.42 18.34 4.83
CA ILE A 190 12.02 17.77 6.12
C ILE A 190 12.13 18.74 7.30
N LYS A 191 13.04 19.72 7.25
CA LYS A 191 13.22 20.74 8.32
C LYS A 191 11.95 21.58 8.51
N TYR A 192 11.16 21.75 7.46
CA TYR A 192 9.94 22.56 7.48
C TYR A 192 8.67 21.71 7.33
N LEU A 193 8.77 20.39 7.52
CA LEU A 193 7.65 19.46 7.42
C LEU A 193 6.51 19.87 8.36
N LYS A 194 5.32 19.98 7.80
CA LYS A 194 4.05 20.19 8.50
C LYS A 194 3.08 19.10 8.06
N LEU A 195 2.43 18.50 9.05
CA LEU A 195 1.39 17.48 8.85
C LEU A 195 0.03 18.14 8.96
N PHE A 196 -0.87 17.82 8.05
CA PHE A 196 -2.28 18.15 8.19
C PHE A 196 -2.97 17.00 8.92
N LYS A 197 -2.90 17.03 10.25
CA LYS A 197 -3.48 15.95 11.08
C LYS A 197 -4.97 15.75 10.76
N PRO A 198 -5.45 14.49 10.79
CA PRO A 198 -6.87 14.16 10.84
C PRO A 198 -7.66 15.06 11.78
N ILE A 199 -8.85 15.46 11.38
CA ILE A 199 -9.77 16.15 12.27
C ILE A 199 -10.51 15.07 13.04
N GLU A 200 -10.15 14.90 14.33
CA GLU A 200 -10.50 13.76 15.20
C GLU A 200 -12.01 13.46 15.29
N ASP A 201 -12.88 14.46 15.06
CA ASP A 201 -14.34 14.32 15.10
C ASP A 201 -15.00 14.21 13.71
N SER A 202 -14.22 14.07 12.64
CA SER A 202 -14.74 13.92 11.27
C SER A 202 -14.60 12.48 10.77
N ASN A 203 -15.72 11.87 10.38
CA ASN A 203 -15.71 10.60 9.63
C ASN A 203 -15.11 10.76 8.22
N ASP A 204 -14.97 12.01 7.75
CA ASP A 204 -14.49 12.32 6.40
C ASP A 204 -12.96 12.18 6.27
N TYR A 205 -12.20 12.36 7.37
CA TYR A 205 -10.73 12.36 7.35
C TYR A 205 -10.09 11.56 8.50
N PRO A 206 -10.22 10.22 8.53
CA PRO A 206 -9.60 9.40 9.57
C PRO A 206 -8.07 9.29 9.45
N PHE A 207 -7.48 9.66 8.31
CA PHE A 207 -6.07 9.40 7.99
C PHE A 207 -5.32 10.65 7.51
N LEU A 208 -4.01 10.68 7.73
CA LEU A 208 -3.13 11.71 7.20
C LEU A 208 -3.02 11.57 5.67
N LYS A 209 -3.54 12.55 4.92
CA LYS A 209 -3.46 12.57 3.44
C LYS A 209 -2.49 13.61 2.89
N TYR A 210 -2.38 14.75 3.56
CA TYR A 210 -1.55 15.86 3.09
C TYR A 210 -0.38 16.13 4.04
N VAL A 211 0.79 16.38 3.46
CA VAL A 211 1.94 16.98 4.15
C VAL A 211 2.46 18.14 3.33
N LYS A 212 3.19 19.05 3.96
CA LYS A 212 3.84 20.14 3.23
C LYS A 212 5.13 20.59 3.88
N ASP A 213 5.92 21.30 3.12
CA ASP A 213 7.01 22.13 3.65
C ASP A 213 6.68 23.63 3.45
N SER A 214 7.71 24.48 3.32
CA SER A 214 7.58 25.91 3.04
C SER A 214 7.23 26.27 1.59
N SER A 215 7.41 25.34 0.66
CA SER A 215 7.38 25.52 -0.81
C SER A 215 6.51 24.49 -1.54
N HIS A 216 6.40 23.27 -1.03
CA HIS A 216 5.72 22.14 -1.65
C HIS A 216 4.59 21.64 -0.77
N VAL A 217 3.53 21.19 -1.41
CA VAL A 217 2.43 20.45 -0.78
C VAL A 217 2.36 19.09 -1.48
N PHE A 218 2.23 18.03 -0.69
CA PHE A 218 2.06 16.68 -1.19
C PHE A 218 0.71 16.15 -0.71
N TYR A 219 0.02 15.48 -1.63
CA TYR A 219 -1.07 14.57 -1.34
C TYR A 219 -0.52 13.16 -1.47
N GLU A 220 -0.49 12.42 -0.37
CA GLU A 220 0.19 11.12 -0.33
C GLU A 220 1.65 11.26 -0.81
N ASP A 221 2.08 10.52 -1.82
CA ASP A 221 3.40 10.66 -2.46
C ASP A 221 3.43 11.64 -3.65
N ASN A 222 2.30 12.26 -4.01
CA ASN A 222 2.18 13.10 -5.20
C ASN A 222 2.33 14.58 -4.86
N LEU A 223 3.17 15.29 -5.64
CA LEU A 223 3.28 16.74 -5.57
C LEU A 223 1.98 17.40 -6.07
N VAL A 224 1.42 18.30 -5.26
CA VAL A 224 0.23 19.09 -5.63
C VAL A 224 0.67 20.25 -6.52
N GLU A 225 0.57 20.05 -7.84
CA GLU A 225 1.13 20.96 -8.83
C GLU A 225 0.57 22.39 -8.75
N GLY A 226 1.49 23.35 -8.57
CA GLY A 226 1.20 24.77 -8.48
C GLY A 226 0.52 25.23 -7.18
N ALA A 227 0.46 24.37 -6.15
CA ALA A 227 -0.04 24.77 -4.83
C ALA A 227 0.84 25.83 -4.16
N ASP A 228 0.19 26.85 -3.59
CA ASP A 228 0.84 27.82 -2.71
C ASP A 228 0.91 27.24 -1.28
N ALA A 229 2.04 26.59 -0.97
CA ALA A 229 2.26 25.94 0.33
C ALA A 229 2.09 26.87 1.54
N LYS A 230 2.22 28.20 1.36
CA LYS A 230 2.06 29.17 2.45
C LYS A 230 0.60 29.37 2.85
N SER A 231 -0.32 29.40 1.88
CA SER A 231 -1.75 29.62 2.10
C SER A 231 -2.60 28.34 2.06
N PHE A 232 -2.00 27.21 1.67
CA PHE A 232 -2.67 25.91 1.61
C PHE A 232 -3.27 25.49 2.96
N LYS A 233 -4.54 25.08 2.93
CA LYS A 233 -5.31 24.60 4.07
C LYS A 233 -6.30 23.52 3.64
N LEU A 234 -6.63 22.63 4.57
CA LEU A 234 -7.75 21.70 4.39
C LEU A 234 -9.08 22.40 4.62
N VAL A 235 -10.12 21.94 3.93
CA VAL A 235 -11.51 22.41 4.09
C VAL A 235 -12.46 21.23 4.23
N LEU A 236 -13.53 21.42 5.01
CA LEU A 236 -14.54 20.40 5.29
C LEU A 236 -15.90 20.76 4.72
N GLY A 237 -16.72 19.75 4.40
CA GLY A 237 -18.11 19.93 3.96
C GLY A 237 -18.25 20.64 2.61
N ARG A 238 -17.24 20.50 1.74
CA ARG A 238 -17.21 21.07 0.38
C ARG A 238 -17.08 19.94 -0.65
N GLU A 239 -17.27 20.29 -1.92
CA GLU A 239 -17.02 19.38 -3.06
C GLU A 239 -15.50 19.12 -3.29
N TRP A 240 -14.64 19.90 -2.63
CA TRP A 240 -13.18 19.84 -2.68
C TRP A 240 -12.64 19.71 -1.24
N ASP A 241 -11.45 19.15 -1.05
CA ASP A 241 -10.91 18.81 0.27
C ASP A 241 -9.88 19.81 0.81
N SER A 242 -9.36 20.66 -0.08
CA SER A 242 -8.29 21.59 0.25
C SER A 242 -8.28 22.77 -0.71
N GLU A 243 -7.74 23.90 -0.26
CA GLU A 243 -7.62 25.10 -1.06
C GLU A 243 -6.41 25.92 -0.64
N ASP A 244 -5.94 26.76 -1.55
CA ASP A 244 -4.99 27.82 -1.27
C ASP A 244 -5.55 29.15 -1.78
N LYS A 245 -4.73 30.21 -1.77
CA LYS A 245 -5.16 31.55 -2.22
C LYS A 245 -5.53 31.63 -3.71
N ASN A 246 -5.10 30.68 -4.52
CA ASN A 246 -5.23 30.67 -5.98
C ASN A 246 -6.26 29.63 -6.46
N TYR A 247 -6.26 28.43 -5.85
CA TYR A 247 -6.93 27.26 -6.38
C TYR A 247 -7.63 26.44 -5.29
N LYS A 248 -8.57 25.61 -5.74
CA LYS A 248 -9.23 24.56 -4.96
C LYS A 248 -8.72 23.21 -5.44
N TYR A 249 -8.68 22.23 -4.55
CA TYR A 249 -8.11 20.92 -4.80
C TYR A 249 -9.00 19.83 -4.23
N LEU A 250 -9.07 18.70 -4.96
CA LEU A 250 -9.67 17.46 -4.50
C LEU A 250 -8.64 16.36 -4.74
N ASP A 251 -8.25 15.64 -3.67
CA ASP A 251 -7.28 14.56 -3.72
C ASP A 251 -5.97 14.96 -4.45
N GLY A 252 -5.45 16.16 -4.12
CA GLY A 252 -4.22 16.71 -4.70
C GLY A 252 -4.33 17.25 -6.14
N ALA A 253 -5.49 17.10 -6.79
CA ALA A 253 -5.72 17.61 -8.15
C ALA A 253 -6.50 18.92 -8.14
N ARG A 254 -6.25 19.82 -9.10
CA ARG A 254 -7.01 21.08 -9.23
C ARG A 254 -8.50 20.78 -9.50
N TYR A 255 -9.35 21.38 -8.68
CA TYR A 255 -10.80 21.28 -8.81
C TYR A 255 -11.35 22.48 -9.60
N ASN A 256 -11.81 22.22 -10.83
CA ASN A 256 -12.50 23.18 -11.68
C ASN A 256 -13.94 22.71 -11.89
N ARG A 257 -14.90 23.62 -11.75
CA ARG A 257 -16.33 23.37 -12.01
C ARG A 257 -16.77 24.05 -13.29
#